data_AF-A0A8J5BPP2-F1
#
_entry.id   AF-A0A8J5BPP2-F1
#
_cell.length_a   1.000
_cell.length_b   1.000
_cell.length_c   1.000
_cell.angle_alpha   90.00
_cell.angle_beta   90.00
_cell.angle_gamma   90.00
#
_symmetry.space_group_name_H-M   'P 1'
#
loop_
_entity.id
_entity.type
_entity.pdbx_description
1 polymer ?
#
loop_
_entity_poly.entity_id
_entity_poly.type
_entity_poly.pdbx_seq_one_letter_code
_entity_poly.pdbx_strand_id
1 'polypeptide(L)'
;MARLARAARPPTARDYTIVDVHNVSQSIVRQIEWLDQEIQASANRVVLLEDEAEEEAAPQGNNDDRRADAQKKLTPLWLGSLKLTLSDASNNLIYAIERVRVPQLHRRDIIGATITLNEPEEVLDMLMITPECADLS
;
A
#
# COMPACT_ATOMS: atom_id res chain seq x y z
N MET A 1 -24.41 4.70 -35.13
CA MET A 1 -23.88 3.60 -34.31
C MET A 1 -22.36 3.61 -34.42
N ALA A 2 -21.67 4.27 -33.50
CA ALA A 2 -20.21 4.28 -33.48
C ALA A 2 -19.72 2.98 -32.82
N ARG A 3 -19.16 2.06 -33.61
CA ARG A 3 -18.36 0.95 -33.07
C ARG A 3 -17.08 1.57 -32.53
N LEU A 4 -16.98 1.71 -31.20
CA LEU A 4 -15.72 1.98 -30.52
C LEU A 4 -14.72 0.91 -30.97
N ALA A 5 -13.68 1.35 -31.67
CA ALA A 5 -12.56 0.50 -32.04
C ALA A 5 -11.92 -0.01 -30.75
N ARG A 6 -12.05 -1.31 -30.48
CA ARG A 6 -11.28 -1.99 -29.44
C ARG A 6 -9.82 -1.78 -29.81
N ALA A 7 -9.11 -0.96 -29.03
CA ALA A 7 -7.69 -0.69 -29.24
C ALA A 7 -6.98 -2.04 -29.41
N ALA A 8 -6.17 -2.16 -30.47
CA ALA A 8 -5.44 -3.38 -30.74
C ALA A 8 -4.54 -3.69 -29.54
N ARG A 9 -4.68 -4.90 -28.98
CA ARG A 9 -3.89 -5.37 -27.85
C ARG A 9 -2.39 -5.32 -28.22
N PRO A 10 -1.54 -4.65 -27.42
CA PRO A 10 -0.12 -4.62 -27.71
C PRO A 10 0.46 -6.05 -27.60
N PRO A 11 1.46 -6.41 -28.42
CA PRO A 11 2.03 -7.77 -28.44
C PRO A 11 2.73 -8.15 -27.13
N THR A 12 3.04 -7.17 -26.28
CA THR A 12 3.67 -7.33 -24.96
C THR A 12 2.67 -7.50 -23.82
N ALA A 13 1.37 -7.43 -24.11
CA ALA A 13 0.29 -7.60 -23.15
C ALA A 13 0.19 -9.05 -22.64
N ARG A 14 0.38 -9.27 -21.34
CA ARG A 14 0.25 -10.59 -20.70
C ARG A 14 -0.97 -10.64 -19.79
N ASP A 15 -1.70 -11.74 -19.87
CA ASP A 15 -2.85 -11.98 -19.00
C ASP A 15 -2.45 -12.78 -17.76
N TYR A 16 -2.99 -12.37 -16.63
CA TYR A 16 -2.82 -13.03 -15.36
C TYR A 16 -4.17 -13.18 -14.66
N THR A 17 -4.32 -14.25 -13.88
CA THR A 17 -5.46 -14.41 -12.98
C THR A 17 -5.08 -13.88 -11.60
N ILE A 18 -5.93 -13.03 -11.01
CA ILE A 18 -5.71 -12.55 -9.65
C ILE A 18 -6.09 -13.66 -8.67
N VAL A 19 -5.10 -14.20 -7.96
CA VAL A 19 -5.30 -15.28 -6.98
C VAL A 19 -5.60 -14.72 -5.60
N ASP A 20 -4.92 -13.64 -5.24
CA ASP A 20 -5.00 -13.07 -3.89
C ASP A 20 -4.59 -11.60 -3.88
N VAL A 21 -5.12 -10.84 -2.91
CA VAL A 21 -4.94 -9.40 -2.80
C VAL A 21 -4.84 -8.98 -1.35
N HIS A 22 -3.75 -8.30 -1.02
CA HIS A 22 -3.45 -7.81 0.31
C HIS A 22 -3.24 -6.31 0.32
N ASN A 23 -3.93 -5.59 1.19
CA ASN A 23 -3.64 -4.17 1.43
C ASN A 23 -2.43 -4.05 2.37
N VAL A 24 -1.24 -3.96 1.79
CA VAL A 24 0.02 -3.85 2.55
C VAL A 24 0.14 -2.50 3.26
N SER A 25 -0.42 -1.45 2.66
CA SER A 25 -0.33 -0.10 3.20
C SER A 25 -1.09 0.06 4.54
N GLN A 26 -2.29 -0.53 4.68
CA GLN A 26 -3.01 -0.56 5.96
C GLN A 26 -2.29 -1.38 7.03
N SER A 27 -1.65 -2.49 6.64
CA SER A 27 -0.88 -3.31 7.58
C SER A 27 0.30 -2.53 8.17
N ILE A 28 1.05 -1.82 7.32
CA ILE A 28 2.22 -1.04 7.75
C ILE A 28 1.79 0.15 8.60
N VAL A 29 0.71 0.87 8.21
CA VAL A 29 0.19 2.00 8.99
C VAL A 29 -0.17 1.53 10.41
N ARG A 30 -0.90 0.42 10.55
CA ARG A 30 -1.24 -0.13 11.87
C ARG A 30 -0.01 -0.52 12.69
N GLN A 31 1.02 -1.09 12.05
CA GLN A 31 2.27 -1.43 12.72
C GLN A 31 3.01 -0.18 13.21
N ILE A 32 3.06 0.88 12.40
CA ILE A 32 3.67 2.17 12.79
C ILE A 32 2.90 2.80 13.94
N GLU A 33 1.56 2.81 13.86
CA GLU A 33 0.70 3.33 14.93
C GLU A 33 0.89 2.57 16.25
N TRP A 34 1.00 1.23 16.18
CA TRP A 34 1.27 0.40 17.34
C TRP A 34 2.65 0.66 17.95
N LEU A 35 3.70 0.72 17.13
CA LEU A 35 5.06 1.04 17.58
C LEU A 35 5.12 2.43 18.24
N ASP A 36 4.39 3.40 17.70
CA ASP A 36 4.33 4.72 18.30
C ASP A 36 3.67 4.71 19.68
N GLN A 37 2.54 4.01 19.81
CA GLN A 37 1.88 3.83 21.11
C GLN A 37 2.79 3.13 22.13
N GLU A 38 3.58 2.14 21.69
CA GLU A 38 4.53 1.45 22.55
C GLU A 38 5.68 2.36 23.00
N ILE A 39 6.22 3.20 22.11
CA ILE A 39 7.25 4.20 22.45
C ILE A 39 6.69 5.22 23.45
N GLN A 40 5.47 5.73 23.23
CA GLN A 40 4.83 6.67 24.16
C GLN A 40 4.56 6.04 25.53
N ALA A 41 4.02 4.81 25.55
CA ALA A 41 3.80 4.08 26.78
C ALA A 41 5.10 3.75 27.54
N SER A 42 6.21 3.62 26.82
CA SER A 42 7.54 3.41 27.41
C SER A 42 8.15 4.72 27.91
N ALA A 43 8.03 5.81 27.16
CA ALA A 43 8.48 7.15 27.58
C ALA A 43 7.76 7.61 28.85
N ASN A 44 6.44 7.41 28.93
CA ASN A 44 5.66 7.72 30.14
C ASN A 44 6.05 6.84 31.34
N ARG A 45 6.49 5.61 31.10
CA ARG A 45 7.01 4.73 32.15
C ARG A 45 8.39 5.14 32.66
N VAL A 46 9.22 5.78 31.82
CA VAL A 46 10.52 6.34 32.24
C VAL A 46 10.33 7.60 33.08
N VAL A 47 9.40 8.49 32.69
CA VAL A 47 9.10 9.71 33.47
C VAL A 47 8.53 9.37 34.85
N LEU A 48 7.71 8.31 34.98
CA LEU A 48 7.23 7.84 36.28
C LEU A 48 8.33 7.27 37.20
N LEU A 49 9.48 6.86 36.64
CA LEU A 49 10.65 6.44 37.42
C LEU A 49 11.55 7.63 37.80
N GLU A 50 11.49 8.72 37.02
CA GLU A 50 12.22 9.97 37.28
C GLU A 50 11.45 10.90 38.24
N ASP A 51 10.11 10.87 38.27
CA ASP A 51 9.29 11.64 39.22
C ASP A 51 9.37 11.13 40.68
N GLU A 52 9.95 9.94 40.94
CA GLU A 52 10.36 9.54 42.29
C GLU A 52 11.72 10.15 42.70
N ALA A 53 12.40 10.87 41.78
CA ALA A 53 13.68 11.53 41.97
C ALA A 53 13.75 12.89 41.24
N GLU A 54 13.25 13.94 41.92
CA GLU A 54 13.48 15.38 41.65
C GLU A 54 12.62 16.12 40.59
N GLU A 55 12.05 17.24 41.06
CA GLU A 55 11.42 18.34 40.33
C GLU A 55 12.29 18.90 39.19
N GLU A 56 11.76 18.95 37.96
CA GLU A 56 11.55 20.18 37.16
C GLU A 56 11.07 19.79 35.74
N ALA A 57 9.80 20.03 35.44
CA ALA A 57 9.25 19.82 34.10
C ALA A 57 9.58 21.01 33.18
N ALA A 58 10.57 20.84 32.31
CA ALA A 58 10.75 21.72 31.16
C ALA A 58 9.56 21.53 30.17
N PRO A 59 9.03 22.62 29.55
CA PRO A 59 7.87 22.51 28.69
C PRO A 59 8.21 21.69 27.44
N GLN A 60 7.58 20.53 27.30
CA GLN A 60 7.61 19.74 26.07
C GLN A 60 7.10 20.61 24.92
N GLY A 61 8.02 21.08 24.08
CA GLY A 61 7.69 21.84 22.88
C GLY A 61 6.74 21.05 22.00
N ASN A 62 5.74 21.75 21.47
CA ASN A 62 4.56 21.30 20.73
C ASN A 62 4.85 20.37 19.53
N ASN A 63 5.34 19.16 19.83
CA ASN A 63 5.74 18.12 18.87
C ASN A 63 4.51 17.42 18.27
N ASP A 64 3.38 17.42 18.99
CA ASP A 64 2.13 16.81 18.57
C ASP A 64 1.54 17.46 17.32
N ASP A 65 1.58 18.79 17.22
CA ASP A 65 1.06 19.50 16.05
C ASP A 65 1.89 19.23 14.79
N ARG A 66 3.23 19.21 14.92
CA ARG A 66 4.13 18.89 13.80
C ARG A 66 4.00 17.43 13.35
N ARG A 67 3.72 16.54 14.30
CA ARG A 67 3.53 15.11 14.05
C ARG A 67 2.19 14.83 13.38
N ALA A 68 1.11 15.44 13.87
CA ALA A 68 -0.22 15.35 13.27
C ALA A 68 -0.22 15.85 11.82
N ASP A 69 0.55 16.91 11.52
CA ASP A 69 0.73 17.41 10.16
C ASP A 69 1.53 16.46 9.26
N ALA A 70 2.59 15.82 9.78
CA ALA A 70 3.33 14.79 9.04
C ALA A 70 2.45 13.56 8.76
N GLN A 71 1.66 13.13 9.74
CA GLN A 71 0.72 12.02 9.62
C GLN A 71 -0.36 12.32 8.57
N LYS A 72 -0.96 13.53 8.60
CA LYS A 72 -1.92 14.02 7.60
C LYS A 72 -1.35 14.06 6.18
N LYS A 73 -0.07 14.40 6.02
CA LYS A 73 0.60 14.43 4.71
C LYS A 73 0.91 13.04 4.16
N LEU A 74 1.15 12.07 5.05
CA LEU A 74 1.38 10.67 4.68
C LEU A 74 0.07 9.90 4.44
N THR A 75 -1.03 10.26 5.09
CA THR A 75 -2.31 9.52 4.98
C THR A 75 -2.78 9.28 3.52
N PRO A 76 -2.70 10.24 2.58
CA PRO A 76 -3.15 10.03 1.19
C PRO A 76 -2.24 9.10 0.38
N LEU A 77 -0.94 9.10 0.65
CA LEU A 77 0.07 8.31 -0.07
C LEU A 77 0.01 6.80 0.29
N TRP A 78 -0.61 6.46 1.43
CA TRP A 78 -0.56 5.14 2.05
C TRP A 78 -1.94 4.47 2.09
N LEU A 79 -2.93 5.00 1.38
CA LEU A 79 -4.32 4.55 1.48
C LEU A 79 -4.73 3.48 0.46
N GLY A 80 -3.79 2.87 -0.26
CA GLY A 80 -4.17 1.87 -1.25
C GLY A 80 -3.05 1.34 -2.10
N SER A 81 -1.96 0.86 -1.49
CA SER A 81 -1.07 -0.06 -2.21
C SER A 81 -1.52 -1.49 -1.93
N LEU A 82 -2.06 -2.12 -2.95
CA LEU A 82 -2.37 -3.54 -2.96
C LEU A 82 -1.14 -4.34 -3.41
N LYS A 83 -0.81 -5.40 -2.67
CA LYS A 83 0.04 -6.49 -3.16
C LYS A 83 -0.88 -7.56 -3.75
N LEU A 84 -0.62 -7.94 -4.99
CA LEU A 84 -1.35 -8.99 -5.68
C LEU A 84 -0.49 -10.24 -5.82
N THR A 85 -1.13 -11.40 -5.65
CA THR A 85 -0.62 -12.68 -6.12
C THR A 85 -1.33 -13.00 -7.42
N LEU A 86 -0.57 -13.16 -8.49
CA LEU A 86 -1.04 -13.40 -9.84
C LEU A 86 -0.65 -14.83 -10.26
N SER A 87 -1.51 -15.46 -11.06
CA SER A 87 -1.20 -16.73 -11.73
C SER A 87 -1.13 -16.49 -13.23
N ASP A 88 -0.03 -16.93 -13.86
CA ASP A 88 0.07 -16.94 -15.32
C ASP A 88 -0.67 -18.15 -15.95
N ALA A 89 -0.63 -18.26 -17.27
CA ALA A 89 -1.24 -19.36 -18.03
C ALA A 89 -0.61 -20.74 -17.75
N SER A 90 0.59 -20.79 -17.15
CA SER A 90 1.30 -22.00 -16.77
C SER A 90 1.11 -22.35 -15.29
N ASN A 91 0.26 -21.62 -14.56
CA ASN A 91 0.06 -21.70 -13.12
C ASN A 91 1.29 -21.33 -12.27
N ASN A 92 2.21 -20.53 -12.80
CA ASN A 92 3.27 -19.94 -12.00
C ASN A 92 2.73 -18.75 -11.22
N LEU A 93 3.10 -18.66 -9.95
CA LEU A 93 2.76 -17.53 -9.10
C LEU A 93 3.75 -16.38 -9.32
N ILE A 94 3.20 -15.19 -9.56
CA ILE A 94 3.93 -13.95 -9.78
C ILE A 94 3.41 -12.92 -8.79
N TYR A 95 4.30 -12.11 -8.25
CA TYR A 95 3.93 -11.06 -7.31
C TYR A 95 3.90 -9.71 -7.99
N ALA A 96 2.92 -8.91 -7.62
CA ALA A 96 2.79 -7.55 -8.12
C ALA A 96 2.43 -6.59 -6.99
N ILE A 97 2.77 -5.33 -7.16
CA ILE A 97 2.37 -4.26 -6.24
C ILE A 97 1.82 -3.09 -7.02
N GLU A 98 0.73 -2.56 -6.49
CA GLU A 98 0.14 -1.31 -6.93
C GLU A 98 1.03 -0.14 -6.50
N ARG A 99 1.85 0.33 -7.45
CA ARG A 99 2.74 1.47 -7.26
C ARG A 99 1.97 2.79 -7.27
N VAL A 100 0.99 2.89 -8.15
CA VAL A 100 0.06 4.01 -8.26
C VAL A 100 -1.34 3.45 -8.21
N ARG A 101 -2.26 4.13 -7.50
CA ARG A 101 -3.61 3.64 -7.29
C ARG A 101 -4.32 3.35 -8.62
N VAL A 102 -4.74 2.09 -8.80
CA VAL A 102 -5.52 1.58 -9.92
C VAL A 102 -6.93 1.25 -9.42
N PRO A 103 -7.92 2.14 -9.61
CA PRO A 103 -9.24 2.02 -8.97
C PRO A 103 -9.96 0.69 -9.17
N GLN A 104 -9.78 0.04 -10.33
CA GLN A 104 -10.41 -1.24 -10.64
C GLN A 104 -9.91 -2.41 -9.78
N LEU A 105 -8.70 -2.33 -9.21
CA LEU A 105 -8.14 -3.33 -8.30
C LEU A 105 -8.71 -3.24 -6.88
N HIS A 106 -9.50 -2.21 -6.57
CA HIS A 106 -10.11 -2.04 -5.25
C HIS A 106 -11.56 -2.56 -5.19
N ARG A 107 -12.03 -3.26 -6.22
CA ARG A 107 -13.35 -3.91 -6.19
C ARG A 107 -13.30 -5.15 -5.29
N ARG A 108 -14.44 -5.52 -4.69
CA ARG A 108 -14.52 -6.64 -3.73
C ARG A 108 -14.41 -8.01 -4.39
N ASP A 109 -14.67 -8.08 -5.69
CA ASP A 109 -14.88 -9.28 -6.49
C ASP A 109 -13.76 -9.52 -7.52
N ILE A 110 -12.55 -9.00 -7.28
CA ILE A 110 -11.44 -9.13 -8.24
C ILE A 110 -10.69 -10.45 -8.16
N ILE A 111 -10.84 -11.23 -7.08
CA ILE A 111 -10.20 -12.54 -6.97
C ILE A 111 -10.83 -13.47 -8.00
N GLY A 112 -9.99 -14.09 -8.83
CA GLY A 112 -10.39 -14.89 -9.99
C GLY A 112 -10.57 -14.08 -11.27
N ALA A 113 -10.51 -12.74 -11.22
CA ALA A 113 -10.59 -11.90 -12.41
C ALA A 113 -9.27 -11.95 -13.20
N THR A 114 -9.38 -11.71 -14.51
CA THR A 114 -8.22 -11.62 -15.39
C THR A 114 -7.76 -10.18 -15.47
N ILE A 115 -6.48 -9.95 -15.16
CA ILE A 115 -5.80 -8.68 -15.38
C ILE A 115 -4.84 -8.83 -16.56
N THR A 116 -4.96 -7.93 -17.54
CA THR A 116 -3.99 -7.79 -18.62
C THR A 116 -2.99 -6.72 -18.21
N LEU A 117 -1.70 -7.08 -18.20
CA LEU A 117 -0.59 -6.17 -17.92
C LEU A 117 0.21 -5.89 -19.20
N ASN A 118 0.38 -4.62 -19.53
CA ASN A 118 1.10 -4.13 -20.71
C ASN A 118 2.44 -3.52 -20.27
N GLU A 119 3.55 -4.24 -20.48
CA GLU A 119 4.90 -3.78 -20.14
C GLU A 119 5.05 -3.24 -18.70
N PRO A 120 4.66 -4.03 -17.67
CA PRO A 120 4.90 -3.62 -16.30
C PRO A 120 6.41 -3.55 -16.03
N GLU A 121 6.85 -2.53 -15.29
CA GLU A 121 8.20 -2.47 -14.77
C GLU A 121 8.40 -3.59 -13.73
N GLU A 122 9.52 -4.30 -13.79
CA GLU A 122 9.86 -5.35 -12.83
C GLU A 122 10.98 -4.87 -11.91
N VAL A 123 10.73 -4.89 -10.60
CA VAL A 123 11.69 -4.50 -9.57
C VAL A 123 11.70 -5.57 -8.49
N LEU A 124 12.87 -6.18 -8.25
CA LEU A 124 13.04 -7.24 -7.24
C LEU A 124 12.01 -8.38 -7.38
N ASP A 125 11.87 -8.91 -8.60
CA ASP A 125 10.94 -10.00 -8.95
C ASP A 125 9.45 -9.68 -8.65
N MET A 126 9.11 -8.38 -8.57
CA MET A 126 7.75 -7.89 -8.42
C MET A 126 7.38 -6.98 -9.58
N LEU A 127 6.18 -7.19 -10.11
CA LEU A 127 5.61 -6.33 -11.14
C LEU A 127 5.05 -5.06 -10.51
N MET A 128 5.48 -3.91 -11.02
CA MET A 128 4.99 -2.59 -10.61
C MET A 128 3.76 -2.24 -11.44
N ILE A 129 2.59 -2.29 -10.81
CA ILE A 129 1.32 -1.99 -11.45
C ILE A 129 1.01 -0.50 -11.32
N THR A 130 0.69 0.12 -12.44
CA THR A 130 0.19 1.48 -12.56
C THR A 130 -1.08 1.50 -13.43
N PRO A 131 -1.87 2.59 -13.42
CA PRO A 131 -3.09 2.68 -14.21
C PRO A 131 -2.87 2.53 -15.72
N GLU A 132 -1.69 2.90 -16.22
CA GLU A 132 -1.39 2.87 -17.65
C GLU A 132 -1.08 1.46 -18.15
N CYS A 133 -0.61 0.56 -17.27
CA CYS A 133 -0.20 -0.79 -17.65
C CYS A 133 -1.25 -1.85 -17.32
N ALA A 134 -2.33 -1.54 -16.60
CA ALA A 134 -3.29 -2.53 -16.12
C ALA A 134 -4.70 -2.34 -16.66
N ASP A 135 -5.23 -3.39 -17.28
CA ASP A 135 -6.62 -3.50 -17.71
C ASP A 135 -7.28 -4.72 -17.06
N LEU A 136 -8.38 -4.52 -16.33
CA LEU A 136 -9.14 -5.60 -15.70
C LEU A 136 -10.31 -6.01 -16.60
N SER A 137 -10.41 -7.31 -16.90
CA SER A 137 -11.45 -7.91 -17.76
C SER A 137 -12.58 -8.55 -16.97
#